data_AF-A0A844B8Z8-F1
#
_entry.id   AF-A0A844B8Z8-F1
#
_cell.length_a   1.000
_cell.length_b   1.000
_cell.length_c   1.000
_cell.angle_alpha   90.00
_cell.angle_beta   90.00
_cell.angle_gamma   90.00
#
_symmetry.space_group_name_H-M   'P 1'
#
loop_
_entity.id
_entity.type
_entity.pdbx_description
1 polymer ?
#
loop_
_entity_poly.entity_id
_entity_poly.type
_entity_poly.pdbx_seq_one_letter_code
_entity_poly.pdbx_strand_id
1 'polypeptide(L)' 'MSPNTRLTGEPILRILCKKTDTLVGYLYQWNNGDLQPAWLKEAMTEVRYEPMVKAA' A
#
# COMPACT_ATOMS: atom_id res chain seq x y z
N MET A 1 -7.93 -28.38 -13.89
CA MET A 1 -7.34 -27.03 -13.84
C MET A 1 -8.10 -26.24 -12.79
N SER A 2 -7.45 -25.91 -11.67
CA SER A 2 -7.98 -24.96 -10.70
C SER A 2 -8.17 -23.61 -11.43
N PRO A 3 -9.24 -22.84 -11.16
CA PRO A 3 -9.37 -21.51 -11.74
C PRO A 3 -8.12 -20.69 -11.38
N ASN A 4 -7.43 -20.15 -12.39
CA ASN A 4 -6.36 -19.17 -12.18
C ASN A 4 -7.00 -17.93 -11.54
N THR A 5 -7.02 -17.89 -10.22
CA THR A 5 -7.48 -16.73 -9.47
C THR A 5 -6.62 -15.54 -9.90
N ARG A 6 -7.26 -14.47 -10.39
CA ARG A 6 -6.55 -13.25 -10.76
C ARG A 6 -5.82 -12.69 -9.55
N LEU A 7 -4.62 -12.18 -9.75
CA LEU A 7 -3.91 -11.46 -8.71
C LEU A 7 -4.69 -10.16 -8.40
N THR A 8 -5.07 -9.98 -7.14
CA THR A 8 -5.83 -8.81 -6.67
C THR A 8 -5.17 -8.27 -5.41
N GLY A 9 -5.13 -6.96 -5.26
CA GLY A 9 -4.48 -6.29 -4.14
C GLY A 9 -5.39 -5.26 -3.51
N GLU A 10 -5.43 -5.23 -2.18
CA GLU A 10 -6.17 -4.26 -1.39
C GLU A 10 -5.21 -3.32 -0.67
N PRO A 11 -5.46 -2.01 -0.67
CA PRO A 11 -4.61 -1.08 0.06
C PRO A 11 -4.89 -1.20 1.56
N ILE A 12 -3.85 -1.48 2.34
CA ILE A 12 -3.94 -1.69 3.79
C ILE A 12 -3.37 -0.52 4.61
N LEU A 13 -2.34 0.15 4.09
CA LEU A 13 -1.68 1.28 4.75
C LEU A 13 -1.49 2.45 3.77
N ARG A 14 -1.53 3.67 4.29
CA ARG A 14 -1.05 4.88 3.63
C ARG A 14 0.44 5.05 3.90
N ILE A 15 1.18 5.50 2.91
CA ILE A 15 2.60 5.87 3.03
C ILE A 15 2.68 7.39 3.04
N LEU A 16 3.11 7.96 4.15
CA LEU A 16 3.21 9.40 4.35
C LEU A 16 4.68 9.82 4.46
N CYS A 17 5.02 10.96 3.86
CA CYS A 17 6.34 11.58 4.05
C CYS A 17 6.48 12.07 5.49
N LYS A 18 7.56 11.69 6.19
CA LYS A 18 7.78 12.12 7.59
C LYS A 18 7.98 13.63 7.74
N LYS A 19 8.51 14.30 6.71
CA LYS A 19 8.85 15.72 6.75
C LYS A 19 7.64 16.62 6.53
N THR A 20 6.77 16.26 5.60
CA THR A 20 5.67 17.11 5.14
C THR A 20 4.29 16.56 5.47
N ASP A 21 4.22 15.35 6.03
CA ASP A 21 3.00 14.59 6.29
C ASP A 21 2.12 14.34 5.05
N THR A 22 2.69 14.51 3.87
CA THR A 22 1.99 14.34 2.60
C THR A 22 1.89 12.87 2.23
N LEU A 23 0.75 12.46 1.66
CA LEU A 23 0.59 11.13 1.08
C LEU A 23 1.50 10.94 -0.14
N VAL A 24 2.31 9.89 -0.12
CA VAL A 24 3.27 9.56 -1.19
C VAL A 24 3.07 8.16 -1.78
N GLY A 25 2.19 7.34 -1.19
CA GLY A 25 1.91 6.00 -1.68
C GLY A 25 0.96 5.22 -0.80
N TYR A 26 0.76 3.95 -1.16
CA TYR A 26 -0.03 2.98 -0.39
C TYR A 26 0.72 1.65 -0.32
N LEU A 27 0.56 0.92 0.78
CA LEU A 27 0.98 -0.47 0.86
C LEU A 27 -0.22 -1.36 0.51
N TYR A 28 -0.05 -2.18 -0.51
CA TYR A 28 -1.05 -3.17 -0.92
C TYR A 28 -0.71 -4.53 -0.35
N GLN A 29 -1.73 -5.24 0.11
CA GLN A 29 -1.67 -6.67 0.37
C GLN A 29 -2.36 -7.40 -0.76
N TRP A 30 -1.61 -8.28 -1.42
CA TRP A 30 -2.09 -9.12 -2.50
C TRP A 30 -2.70 -10.41 -1.96
N ASN A 31 -3.62 -10.99 -2.72
CA ASN A 31 -4.29 -12.25 -2.38
C ASN A 31 -3.36 -13.49 -2.38
N ASN A 32 -2.12 -13.34 -2.83
CA ASN A 32 -1.05 -14.34 -2.68
C ASN A 32 -0.23 -14.16 -1.37
N GLY A 33 -0.53 -13.14 -0.56
CA GLY A 33 0.17 -12.82 0.68
C GLY A 33 1.28 -11.77 0.54
N ASP A 34 1.61 -11.34 -0.68
CA ASP A 34 2.67 -10.36 -0.90
C ASP A 34 2.25 -8.97 -0.41
N LEU A 35 3.24 -8.24 0.14
CA LEU A 35 3.11 -6.84 0.49
C LEU A 35 3.93 -6.00 -0.50
N GLN A 36 3.28 -5.08 -1.20
CA GLN A 36 3.95 -4.25 -2.20
C GLN A 36 3.60 -2.77 -2.03
N PRO A 37 4.61 -1.88 -1.88
CA PRO A 37 4.38 -0.44 -1.90
C PRO A 37 4.13 0.03 -3.33
N ALA A 38 3.08 0.83 -3.50
CA ALA A 38 2.77 1.56 -4.72
C ALA A 38 2.99 3.05 -4.46
N TRP A 39 4.01 3.62 -5.10
CA TRP A 39 4.39 5.01 -4.99
C TRP A 39 3.60 5.87 -5.98
N LEU A 40 3.11 7.04 -5.54
CA LEU A 40 2.43 7.99 -6.43
C LEU A 40 3.42 8.76 -7.32
N LYS A 41 4.68 8.84 -6.89
CA LYS A 41 5.81 9.44 -7.60
C LYS A 41 7.00 8.50 -7.47
N GLU A 42 8.16 9.03 -7.11
CA GLU A 42 9.37 8.25 -6.85
C GLU A 42 9.31 7.57 -5.47
N ALA A 43 10.01 6.44 -5.36
CA ALA A 43 10.18 5.75 -4.10
C ALA A 43 10.96 6.61 -3.10
N MET A 44 10.51 6.66 -1.85
CA MET A 44 11.10 7.51 -0.82
C MET A 44 11.42 6.71 0.44
N THR A 45 12.56 7.01 1.08
CA THR A 45 13.04 6.31 2.29
C THR A 45 12.53 6.94 3.59
N GLU A 46 12.30 8.26 3.62
CA GLU A 46 11.86 8.99 4.80
C GLU A 46 10.33 9.00 4.97
N VAL A 47 9.75 7.80 5.03
CA VAL A 47 8.30 7.62 5.11
C VAL A 47 7.85 6.89 6.36
N ARG A 48 6.59 7.10 6.75
CA ARG A 48 5.89 6.38 7.80
C ARG A 48 4.65 5.71 7.22
N TYR A 49 4.34 4.51 7.70
CA TYR A 49 3.16 3.77 7.30
C TYR A 49 2.07 3.98 8.33
N GLU A 50 0.85 4.28 7.88
CA GLU A 50 -0.32 4.41 8.75
C GLU A 50 -1.46 3.52 8.26
N PRO A 51 -2.22 2.89 9.16
CA PRO A 51 -3.45 2.18 8.79
C PRO A 51 -4.39 3.06 7.98
N MET A 52 -4.94 2.50 6.90
CA MET A 52 -6.12 3.09 6.30
C MET A 52 -7.26 2.95 7.31
N VAL A 53 -7.71 4.07 7.85
CA VAL A 53 -8.88 4.08 8.75
C VAL A 53 -10.04 3.50 7.94
N LYS A 54 -10.47 2.28 8.27
CA LYS A 54 -11.77 1.78 7.83
C LYS A 54 -12.78 2.77 8.39
N ALA A 55 -13.50 3.48 7.52
CA ALA A 55 -14.73 4.12 7.95
C ALA A 55 -15.59 3.00 8.56
N ALA A 56 -15.79 3.10 9.88
CA ALA A 56 -16.55 2.14 10.68
C ALA A 56 -18.04 2.21 10.32
#